data_AF-A0A7S1ZDD5-F1
#
_entry.id   AF-A0A7S1ZDD5-F1
#
_cell.length_a   1.000
_cell.length_b   1.000
_cell.length_c   1.000
_cell.angle_alpha   90.00
_cell.angle_beta   90.00
_cell.angle_gamma   90.00
#
_symmetry.space_group_name_H-M   'P 1'
#
loop_
_entity.id
_entity.type
_entity.pdbx_description
1 polymer ?
#
loop_
_entity_poly.entity_id
_entity_poly.type
_entity_poly.pdbx_seq_one_letter_code
_entity_poly.pdbx_strand_id
1 'polypeptide(L)'
;RGDGTCSALTAVPTKAPTTPDPTVPPSSEPTPAPEPTKSPTAKPTSLPLTSSHYQIEDATNMWGVTIKNTKEGYTGWGYADMGAKGTWFELDGIATEVGPCSFDFRYALGGDSAKAPRPCIVSIDGVDAGTLNFPLT
;
A
#
# COMPACT_ATOMS: atom_id res chain seq x y z
N ARG A 1 18.07 -10.80 -14.00
CA ARG A 1 18.54 -10.54 -12.61
C ARG A 1 18.62 -9.03 -12.49
N GLY A 2 17.48 -8.41 -12.14
CA GLY A 2 17.36 -6.97 -11.93
C GLY A 2 17.13 -6.75 -10.45
N ASP A 3 18.10 -6.10 -9.84
CA ASP A 3 18.20 -5.64 -8.46
C ASP A 3 17.35 -4.36 -8.27
N GLY A 4 16.04 -4.53 -8.19
CA GLY A 4 15.11 -3.44 -7.88
C GLY A 4 14.90 -3.33 -6.37
N THR A 5 15.77 -2.65 -5.63
CA THR A 5 15.49 -2.33 -4.22
C THR A 5 14.38 -1.28 -4.15
N CYS A 6 13.17 -1.70 -3.81
CA CYS A 6 12.08 -0.78 -3.46
C CYS A 6 12.49 0.06 -2.24
N SER A 7 12.74 1.34 -2.47
CA SER A 7 13.01 2.31 -1.40
C SER A 7 11.68 2.76 -0.80
N ALA A 8 11.48 2.43 0.47
CA ALA A 8 10.49 2.96 1.40
C ALA A 8 9.02 2.88 0.95
N LEU A 9 8.38 1.74 1.24
CA LEU A 9 6.93 1.59 1.19
C LEU A 9 6.32 2.07 2.51
N THR A 10 5.41 3.02 2.45
CA THR A 10 4.61 3.43 3.61
C THR A 10 3.20 2.93 3.39
N ALA A 11 2.78 1.89 4.12
CA ALA A 11 1.38 1.47 4.13
C ALA A 11 0.59 2.48 4.98
N VAL A 12 -0.20 3.34 4.33
CA VAL A 12 -1.04 4.31 5.03
C VAL A 12 -2.50 3.92 4.87
N PRO A 13 -3.24 3.60 5.94
CA PRO A 13 -4.69 3.47 5.85
C PRO A 13 -5.29 4.85 5.59
N THR A 14 -5.84 5.08 4.40
CA THR A 14 -6.35 6.41 4.00
C THR A 14 -7.86 6.53 4.27
N LYS A 15 -8.26 7.60 4.97
CA LYS A 15 -9.65 8.06 5.11
C LYS A 15 -9.89 9.25 4.16
N ALA A 16 -11.12 9.44 3.66
CA ALA A 16 -11.47 10.37 2.56
C ALA A 16 -11.09 11.87 2.81
N PRO A 17 -10.72 12.66 1.76
CA PRO A 17 -10.10 13.97 1.94
C PRO A 17 -11.08 15.18 1.90
N THR A 18 -10.70 16.27 2.57
CA THR A 18 -11.25 17.64 2.44
C THR A 18 -10.13 18.65 2.21
N THR A 19 -10.41 19.63 1.33
CA THR A 19 -9.44 20.54 0.69
C THR A 19 -9.11 21.80 1.51
N PRO A 20 -7.91 22.38 1.34
CA PRO A 20 -7.78 23.84 1.40
C PRO A 20 -6.97 24.45 0.23
N ASP A 21 -7.22 25.73 -0.05
CA ASP A 21 -6.58 26.60 -1.07
C ASP A 21 -5.86 27.81 -0.37
N PRO A 22 -4.97 28.63 -1.00
CA PRO A 22 -3.65 28.96 -0.45
C PRO A 22 -3.50 30.50 -0.25
N THR A 23 -2.30 31.03 0.07
CA THR A 23 -1.73 32.31 -0.45
C THR A 23 -0.38 32.64 0.22
N VAL A 24 0.61 33.13 -0.55
CA VAL A 24 1.97 33.54 -0.13
C VAL A 24 2.26 34.99 -0.58
N PRO A 25 3.07 35.81 0.15
CA PRO A 25 3.66 37.06 -0.36
C PRO A 25 5.22 37.08 -0.40
N PRO A 26 5.89 38.09 -1.00
CA PRO A 26 7.12 37.88 -1.79
C PRO A 26 8.44 38.56 -1.33
N SER A 27 9.55 38.07 -1.92
CA SER A 27 10.74 38.75 -2.52
C SER A 27 11.80 39.54 -1.70
N SER A 28 13.09 39.19 -1.89
CA SER A 28 14.15 40.05 -2.51
C SER A 28 15.53 39.34 -2.61
N GLU A 29 16.29 39.65 -3.67
CA GLU A 29 17.42 38.87 -4.25
C GLU A 29 18.72 39.70 -4.38
N PRO A 30 19.93 39.08 -4.34
CA PRO A 30 21.09 39.56 -5.08
C PRO A 30 21.72 38.51 -6.05
N THR A 31 22.30 39.02 -7.14
CA THR A 31 22.78 38.37 -8.38
C THR A 31 24.00 37.41 -8.25
N PRO A 32 24.10 36.30 -9.01
CA PRO A 32 24.96 35.14 -8.70
C PRO A 32 26.34 35.07 -9.40
N ALA A 33 27.24 34.29 -8.80
CA ALA A 33 28.51 33.77 -9.36
C ALA A 33 28.25 32.67 -10.42
N PRO A 34 29.20 32.34 -11.33
CA PRO A 34 29.01 31.31 -12.34
C PRO A 34 28.78 29.92 -11.70
N GLU A 35 27.61 29.34 -12.00
CA GLU A 35 27.08 28.14 -11.36
C GLU A 35 27.74 26.86 -11.92
N PRO A 36 28.11 25.86 -11.09
CA PRO A 36 28.42 24.52 -11.59
C PRO A 36 27.21 24.00 -12.36
N THR A 37 27.42 23.47 -13.58
CA THR A 37 26.33 22.95 -14.44
C THR A 37 25.53 21.91 -13.66
N LYS A 38 24.37 22.30 -13.14
CA LYS A 38 23.42 21.40 -12.49
C LYS A 38 23.11 20.29 -13.49
N SER A 39 23.54 19.06 -13.17
CA SER A 39 22.94 17.88 -13.78
C SER A 39 21.43 18.03 -13.62
N PRO A 40 20.61 17.87 -14.68
CA PRO A 40 19.17 18.04 -14.53
C PRO A 40 18.68 17.04 -13.50
N THR A 41 18.38 17.52 -12.29
CA THR A 41 17.53 16.80 -11.35
C THR A 41 16.15 16.85 -11.99
N ALA A 42 15.86 15.87 -12.85
CA ALA A 42 14.51 15.66 -13.32
C ALA A 42 13.62 15.59 -12.07
N LYS A 43 12.66 16.53 -11.97
CA LYS A 43 11.52 16.36 -11.07
C LYS A 43 11.00 14.95 -11.31
N PRO A 44 10.78 14.11 -10.28
CA PRO A 44 10.21 12.79 -10.51
C PRO A 44 8.90 13.01 -11.28
N THR A 45 8.90 12.61 -12.56
CA THR A 45 7.70 12.58 -13.36
C THR A 45 6.83 11.56 -12.67
N SER A 46 5.80 12.06 -11.96
CA SER A 46 4.79 11.19 -11.36
C SER A 46 4.21 10.36 -12.50
N LEU A 47 4.53 9.06 -12.51
CA LEU A 47 3.85 8.12 -13.39
C LEU A 47 2.35 8.17 -13.06
N PRO A 48 1.46 7.97 -14.05
CA PRO A 48 0.04 7.83 -13.76
C PRO A 48 -0.15 6.66 -12.81
N LEU A 49 -0.85 6.90 -11.69
CA LEU A 49 -1.15 5.84 -10.73
C LEU A 49 -2.22 4.92 -11.33
N THR A 50 -1.81 3.74 -11.80
CA THR A 50 -2.73 2.72 -12.28
C THR A 50 -3.26 1.95 -11.06
N SER A 51 -4.58 2.01 -10.86
CA SER A 51 -5.25 1.26 -9.79
C SER A 51 -5.59 -0.14 -10.32
N SER A 52 -4.86 -1.14 -9.86
CA SER A 52 -5.16 -2.55 -10.13
C SER A 52 -5.89 -3.16 -8.93
N HIS A 53 -6.85 -4.06 -9.20
CA HIS A 53 -7.65 -4.72 -8.17
C HIS A 53 -7.29 -6.20 -8.13
N TYR A 54 -6.65 -6.64 -7.05
CA TYR A 54 -6.22 -8.03 -6.85
C TYR A 54 -7.17 -8.71 -5.86
N GLN A 55 -7.71 -9.87 -6.25
CA GLN A 55 -8.62 -10.63 -5.39
C GLN A 55 -7.85 -11.65 -4.56
N ILE A 56 -8.29 -11.85 -3.32
CA ILE A 56 -7.59 -12.71 -2.37
C ILE A 56 -7.80 -14.20 -2.66
N GLU A 57 -8.92 -14.54 -3.27
CA GLU A 57 -9.20 -15.86 -3.81
C GLU A 57 -8.23 -16.32 -4.91
N ASP A 58 -7.49 -15.39 -5.52
CA ASP A 58 -6.47 -15.68 -6.55
C ASP A 58 -5.06 -15.80 -5.95
N ALA A 59 -4.95 -15.82 -4.61
CA ALA A 59 -3.68 -16.02 -3.91
C ALA A 59 -2.98 -17.30 -4.36
N THR A 60 -1.70 -17.18 -4.70
CA THR A 60 -0.88 -18.29 -5.21
C THR A 60 -0.49 -19.25 -4.10
N ASN A 61 -0.43 -18.76 -2.87
CA ASN A 61 -0.15 -19.57 -1.70
C ASN A 61 -0.84 -19.02 -0.44
N MET A 62 -1.17 -19.90 0.50
CA MET A 62 -1.78 -19.51 1.77
C MET A 62 -1.60 -20.57 2.85
N TRP A 63 -1.54 -20.13 4.11
CA TRP A 63 -1.48 -21.01 5.27
C TRP A 63 -2.43 -20.56 6.38
N GLY A 64 -3.33 -21.46 6.79
CA GLY A 64 -4.31 -21.21 7.85
C GLY A 64 -5.36 -20.14 7.52
N VAL A 65 -5.47 -19.77 6.24
CA VAL A 65 -6.53 -18.91 5.68
C VAL A 65 -7.60 -19.81 5.07
N THR A 66 -8.87 -19.41 5.17
CA THR A 66 -9.99 -20.08 4.49
C THR A 66 -10.74 -19.07 3.64
N ILE A 67 -10.97 -19.38 2.36
CA ILE A 67 -11.83 -18.56 1.52
C ILE A 67 -13.29 -18.87 1.85
N LYS A 68 -14.06 -17.83 2.18
CA LYS A 68 -15.49 -17.92 2.50
C LYS A 68 -16.29 -16.96 1.63
N ASN A 69 -17.58 -17.23 1.52
CA ASN A 69 -18.55 -16.42 0.78
C ASN A 69 -19.85 -16.23 1.57
N THR A 70 -19.79 -16.41 2.89
CA THR A 70 -20.97 -16.42 3.78
C THR A 70 -21.38 -15.06 4.32
N LYS A 71 -20.68 -14.00 3.93
CA LYS A 71 -20.94 -12.61 4.33
C LYS A 71 -21.07 -11.76 3.08
N GLU A 72 -21.94 -10.76 3.10
CA GLU A 72 -22.10 -9.87 1.95
C GLU A 72 -21.00 -8.81 1.89
N GLY A 73 -20.89 -8.17 0.73
CA GLY A 73 -20.05 -6.99 0.54
C GLY A 73 -18.64 -7.29 0.05
N TYR A 74 -18.21 -8.54 -0.13
CA TYR A 74 -16.95 -8.84 -0.83
C TYR A 74 -17.05 -8.58 -2.35
N THR A 75 -15.91 -8.52 -3.03
CA THR A 75 -15.82 -8.52 -4.50
C THR A 75 -15.35 -9.88 -4.97
N GLY A 76 -15.58 -10.24 -6.24
CA GLY A 76 -15.21 -11.56 -6.74
C GLY A 76 -16.12 -12.65 -6.19
N TRP A 77 -15.58 -13.81 -5.83
CA TRP A 77 -16.38 -14.96 -5.38
C TRP A 77 -16.24 -15.26 -3.88
N GLY A 78 -15.35 -14.58 -3.16
CA GLY A 78 -15.25 -14.73 -1.71
C GLY A 78 -14.38 -13.68 -1.02
N TYR A 79 -13.99 -14.02 0.20
CA TYR A 79 -13.06 -13.27 1.05
C TYR A 79 -12.20 -14.23 1.86
N ALA A 80 -10.99 -13.81 2.22
CA ALA A 80 -10.15 -14.54 3.15
C ALA A 80 -10.62 -14.34 4.59
N ASP A 81 -11.04 -15.44 5.23
CA ASP A 81 -11.17 -15.51 6.67
C ASP A 81 -9.79 -15.82 7.28
N MET A 82 -9.17 -14.78 7.82
CA MET A 82 -7.84 -14.85 8.42
C MET A 82 -7.93 -15.56 9.77
N GLY A 83 -7.30 -16.75 9.87
CA GLY A 83 -7.31 -17.59 11.06
C GLY A 83 -6.56 -17.00 12.27
N ALA A 84 -5.82 -17.81 13.02
CA ALA A 84 -5.12 -17.38 14.24
C ALA A 84 -3.83 -16.59 13.95
N LYS A 85 -2.99 -16.33 14.97
CA LYS A 85 -1.66 -15.77 14.74
C LYS A 85 -0.82 -16.70 13.86
N GLY A 86 -0.05 -16.15 12.93
CA GLY A 86 0.82 -16.90 12.02
C GLY A 86 0.16 -17.34 10.71
N THR A 87 -1.10 -16.98 10.48
CA THR A 87 -1.76 -17.19 9.18
C THR A 87 -1.36 -16.13 8.17
N TRP A 88 -1.22 -16.52 6.91
CA TRP A 88 -0.79 -15.63 5.83
C TRP A 88 -1.31 -16.11 4.47
N PHE A 89 -1.23 -15.21 3.49
CA PHE A 89 -1.48 -15.47 2.07
C PHE A 89 -0.44 -14.71 1.24
N GLU A 90 -0.25 -15.13 0.00
CA GLU A 90 0.66 -14.51 -0.96
C GLU A 90 -0.08 -14.25 -2.28
N LEU A 91 0.21 -13.10 -2.87
CA LEU A 91 -0.27 -12.70 -4.19
C LEU A 91 0.96 -12.44 -5.05
N ASP A 92 1.07 -13.12 -6.18
CA ASP A 92 2.15 -12.93 -7.15
C ASP A 92 1.73 -12.00 -8.29
N GLY A 93 2.73 -11.45 -8.97
CA GLY A 93 2.50 -10.64 -10.18
C GLY A 93 1.87 -9.28 -9.91
N ILE A 94 2.01 -8.76 -8.68
CA ILE A 94 1.58 -7.40 -8.35
C ILE A 94 2.63 -6.38 -8.82
N ALA A 95 2.16 -5.24 -9.33
CA ALA A 95 2.97 -4.07 -9.67
C ALA A 95 4.15 -4.39 -10.63
N THR A 96 3.83 -4.56 -11.90
CA THR A 96 4.81 -4.83 -12.97
C THR A 96 5.61 -3.60 -13.42
N GLU A 97 5.32 -2.43 -12.84
CA GLU A 97 5.96 -1.15 -13.15
C GLU A 97 6.97 -0.75 -12.08
N VAL A 98 8.08 -0.14 -12.50
CA VAL A 98 9.13 0.35 -11.59
C VAL A 98 8.69 1.66 -10.96
N GLY A 99 8.61 1.72 -9.63
CA GLY A 99 8.31 2.94 -8.90
C GLY A 99 7.69 2.68 -7.53
N PRO A 100 7.44 3.73 -6.73
CA PRO A 100 6.69 3.59 -5.49
C PRO A 100 5.27 3.10 -5.80
N CYS A 101 4.80 2.11 -5.04
CA CYS A 101 3.44 1.61 -5.09
C CYS A 101 2.78 1.75 -3.71
N SER A 102 1.46 1.91 -3.72
CA SER A 102 0.63 1.90 -2.52
C SER A 102 -0.27 0.69 -2.57
N PHE A 103 -0.43 0.02 -1.42
CA PHE A 103 -1.35 -1.10 -1.27
C PHE A 103 -2.48 -0.71 -0.35
N ASP A 104 -3.70 -0.74 -0.87
CA ASP A 104 -4.92 -0.57 -0.09
C ASP A 104 -5.56 -1.94 0.14
N PHE A 105 -5.73 -2.31 1.41
CA PHE A 105 -6.36 -3.56 1.79
C PHE A 105 -7.81 -3.32 2.19
N ARG A 106 -8.72 -4.04 1.53
CA ARG A 106 -10.13 -4.08 1.92
C ARG A 106 -10.34 -5.24 2.89
N TYR A 107 -10.83 -4.94 4.08
CA TYR A 107 -10.98 -5.92 5.16
C TYR A 107 -12.26 -5.68 5.97
N ALA A 108 -12.65 -6.70 6.72
CA ALA A 108 -13.65 -6.59 7.78
C ALA A 108 -13.06 -7.16 9.07
N LEU A 109 -13.14 -6.39 10.16
CA LEU A 109 -12.66 -6.83 11.46
C LEU A 109 -13.61 -6.29 12.53
N GLY A 110 -14.67 -7.02 12.82
CA GLY A 110 -15.70 -6.61 13.76
C GLY A 110 -16.58 -7.77 14.22
N GLY A 111 -17.62 -7.46 14.98
CA GLY A 111 -18.53 -8.44 15.56
C GLY A 111 -18.13 -8.95 16.94
N ASP A 112 -18.98 -9.78 17.54
CA ASP A 112 -18.91 -10.15 18.96
C ASP A 112 -17.66 -10.94 19.36
N SER A 113 -16.90 -11.47 18.40
CA SER A 113 -15.66 -12.21 18.63
C SER A 113 -14.39 -11.37 18.42
N ALA A 114 -14.47 -10.26 17.69
CA ALA A 114 -13.34 -9.34 17.56
C ALA A 114 -13.23 -8.49 18.84
N LYS A 115 -12.03 -8.45 19.42
CA LYS A 115 -11.78 -7.77 20.71
C LYS A 115 -10.60 -6.80 20.68
N ALA A 116 -9.79 -6.85 19.63
CA ALA A 116 -8.60 -6.02 19.47
C ALA A 116 -8.23 -5.86 17.98
N PRO A 117 -7.46 -4.81 17.64
CA PRO A 117 -6.80 -4.72 16.34
C PRO A 117 -5.96 -5.96 16.02
N ARG A 118 -5.85 -6.29 14.74
CA ARG A 118 -5.06 -7.43 14.25
C ARG A 118 -3.95 -6.91 13.34
N PRO A 119 -2.75 -6.60 13.86
CA PRO A 119 -1.64 -6.20 13.00
C PRO A 119 -1.10 -7.40 12.21
N CYS A 120 -0.73 -7.16 10.96
CA CYS A 120 -0.08 -8.12 10.07
C CYS A 120 1.24 -7.56 9.55
N ILE A 121 2.25 -8.42 9.41
CA ILE A 121 3.47 -8.07 8.68
C ILE A 121 3.15 -8.11 7.18
N VAL A 122 3.65 -7.13 6.44
CA VAL A 122 3.65 -7.12 4.99
C VAL A 122 5.07 -7.40 4.53
N SER A 123 5.24 -8.43 3.70
CA SER A 123 6.50 -8.72 3.04
C SER A 123 6.36 -8.53 1.53
N ILE A 124 7.38 -7.96 0.90
CA ILE A 124 7.49 -7.81 -0.55
C ILE A 124 8.68 -8.65 -0.98
N ASP A 125 8.46 -9.61 -1.88
CA ASP A 125 9.50 -10.54 -2.35
C ASP A 125 10.28 -11.23 -1.20
N GLY A 126 9.55 -11.59 -0.14
CA GLY A 126 10.11 -12.22 1.06
C GLY A 126 10.85 -11.28 2.02
N VAL A 127 10.86 -9.97 1.77
CA VAL A 127 11.47 -8.96 2.63
C VAL A 127 10.40 -8.18 3.40
N ASP A 128 10.53 -8.10 4.72
CA ASP A 128 9.61 -7.33 5.58
C ASP A 128 9.59 -5.84 5.18
N ALA A 129 8.44 -5.38 4.69
CA ALA A 129 8.17 -4.00 4.33
C ALA A 129 7.55 -3.20 5.48
N GLY A 130 7.10 -3.88 6.54
CA GLY A 130 6.58 -3.26 7.75
C GLY A 130 5.38 -4.00 8.33
N THR A 131 4.71 -3.35 9.28
CA THR A 131 3.48 -3.87 9.90
C THR A 131 2.30 -2.98 9.53
N LEU A 132 1.26 -3.58 8.97
CA LEU A 132 -0.03 -2.94 8.74
C LEU A 132 -0.98 -3.27 9.89
N ASN A 133 -1.48 -2.24 10.57
CA ASN A 133 -2.44 -2.41 11.65
C ASN A 133 -3.87 -2.41 11.10
N PHE A 134 -4.62 -3.48 11.33
CA PHE A 134 -6.05 -3.54 11.05
C PHE A 134 -6.85 -3.23 12.32
N PRO A 135 -7.37 -2.01 12.51
CA PRO A 135 -8.24 -1.68 13.63
C PRO A 135 -9.62 -2.36 13.51
N LEU A 136 -10.39 -2.34 14.60
CA LEU A 136 -11.78 -2.78 14.56
C LEU A 136 -12.60 -1.86 13.62
N THR A 137 -13.49 -2.47 12.83
CA THR A 137 -14.42 -1.83 11.89
C THR A 137 -15.85 -1.83 12.40
#